data_AF-A0A517TGI5-F1
#
_entry.id   AF-A0A517TGI5-F1
#
_cell.length_a   1.000
_cell.length_b   1.000
_cell.length_c   1.000
_cell.angle_alpha   90.00
_cell.angle_beta   90.00
_cell.angle_gamma   90.00
#
_symmetry.space_group_name_H-M   'P 1'
#
loop_
_entity.id
_entity.type
_entity.pdbx_description
1 polymer ?
#
loop_
_entity_poly.entity_id
_entity_poly.type
_entity_poly.pdbx_seq_one_letter_code
_entity_poly.pdbx_strand_id
1 'polypeptide(L)'
;MNCRDAQKLLPDYALDLLDEGELEAVAGHLSTGCTACNRDLDDLHATFEGLLQSESVVKPPPRMRDEIFTRIDDHAVVPVGRTETVSSREGRSQPPTWARRVMVVVAVAACLVGIVRWIGTGTADDPEAALLSWQQRIDRVDRRLNTPDFRLVSLLAERPHGSLVTHLLYDELSAQLHVWLACDERTGAATPTHLWLVAEDGQVIATADLTQSSPWCFGLIDISQPDLHRVHRLLLTDEEDPTATAPSKKPLESLPLRLE
;
A
#
# COMPACT_ATOMS: atom_id res chain seq x y z
N MET A 1 -10.48 24.05 14.48
CA MET A 1 -9.46 23.84 13.43
C MET A 1 -10.14 23.80 12.05
N ASN A 2 -9.48 24.28 10.99
CA ASN A 2 -10.00 24.20 9.61
C ASN A 2 -9.59 22.87 8.93
N CYS A 3 -10.22 22.52 7.80
CA CYS A 3 -9.94 21.24 7.13
C CYS A 3 -8.49 21.10 6.63
N ARG A 4 -7.85 22.19 6.20
CA ARG A 4 -6.49 22.13 5.67
C ARG A 4 -5.47 21.77 6.74
N ASP A 5 -5.65 22.32 7.94
CA ASP A 5 -4.79 22.00 9.07
C ASP A 5 -5.09 20.59 9.58
N ALA A 6 -6.36 20.20 9.63
CA ALA A 6 -6.76 18.84 9.99
C ALA A 6 -6.13 17.80 9.06
N GLN A 7 -6.24 17.99 7.74
CA GLN A 7 -5.71 17.05 6.74
C GLN A 7 -4.20 16.84 6.83
N LYS A 8 -3.43 17.85 7.26
CA LYS A 8 -1.99 17.69 7.49
C LYS A 8 -1.67 16.79 8.68
N LEU A 9 -2.54 16.79 9.69
CA LEU A 9 -2.38 16.04 10.93
C LEU A 9 -3.08 14.67 10.89
N LEU A 10 -3.96 14.41 9.91
CA LEU A 10 -4.69 13.14 9.80
C LEU A 10 -3.80 11.89 9.76
N PRO A 11 -2.66 11.84 9.03
CA PRO A 11 -1.78 10.67 9.05
C PRO A 11 -1.22 10.37 10.45
N ASP A 12 -0.80 11.41 11.17
CA ASP A 12 -0.26 11.28 12.52
C ASP A 12 -1.37 10.97 13.53
N TYR A 13 -2.58 11.51 13.34
CA TYR A 13 -3.77 11.16 14.13
C TYR A 13 -4.15 9.68 13.97
N ALA A 14 -4.15 9.17 12.74
CA ALA A 14 -4.47 7.78 12.44
C ALA A 14 -3.47 6.78 13.04
N LEU A 15 -2.24 7.23 13.31
CA LEU A 15 -1.17 6.44 13.94
C LEU A 15 -1.01 6.72 15.44
N ASP A 16 -1.87 7.54 16.04
CA ASP A 16 -1.81 7.98 17.44
C ASP A 16 -0.46 8.62 17.83
N LEU A 17 0.10 9.43 16.91
CA LEU A 17 1.41 10.09 17.07
C LEU A 17 1.33 11.58 17.41
N LEU A 18 0.13 12.14 17.48
CA LEU A 18 -0.07 13.55 17.80
C LEU A 18 0.16 13.83 19.29
N ASP A 19 0.57 15.05 19.61
CA ASP A 19 0.51 15.51 20.99
C ASP A 19 -0.94 15.70 21.47
N GLU A 20 -1.16 15.78 22.79
CA GLU A 20 -2.49 15.83 23.40
C GLU A 20 -3.33 17.00 22.85
N GLY A 21 -2.71 18.16 22.58
CA GLY A 21 -3.41 19.34 22.07
C GLY A 21 -3.80 19.20 20.59
N GLU A 22 -2.92 18.65 19.78
CA GLU A 22 -3.19 18.35 18.36
C GLU A 22 -4.25 17.25 18.22
N LEU A 23 -4.16 16.21 19.06
CA LEU A 23 -5.13 15.11 19.10
C LEU A 23 -6.54 15.63 19.43
N GLU A 24 -6.68 16.45 20.48
CA GLU A 24 -7.95 17.09 20.83
C GLU A 24 -8.47 18.01 19.71
N ALA A 25 -7.58 18.77 19.06
CA ALA A 25 -7.97 19.65 17.98
C ALA A 25 -8.52 18.87 16.77
N VAL A 26 -7.84 17.79 16.38
CA VAL A 26 -8.27 16.90 15.28
C VAL A 26 -9.55 16.17 15.63
N ALA A 27 -9.64 15.57 16.82
CA ALA A 27 -10.84 14.91 17.31
C ALA A 27 -12.05 15.88 17.32
N GLY A 28 -11.86 17.10 17.81
CA GLY A 28 -12.89 18.14 17.81
C GLY A 28 -13.31 18.58 16.41
N HIS A 29 -12.40 18.59 15.44
CA HIS A 29 -12.76 18.83 14.04
C HIS A 29 -13.58 17.67 13.47
N LEU A 30 -13.15 16.42 13.69
CA LEU A 30 -13.85 15.24 13.20
C LEU A 30 -15.26 15.11 13.80
N SER A 31 -15.42 15.45 15.09
CA SER A 31 -16.70 15.42 15.80
C SER A 31 -17.72 16.44 15.26
N THR A 32 -17.29 17.44 14.49
CA THR A 32 -18.21 18.37 13.81
C THR A 32 -18.93 17.73 12.62
N GLY A 33 -18.54 16.51 12.23
CA GLY A 33 -19.14 15.79 11.10
C GLY A 33 -18.56 16.17 9.73
N CYS A 34 -17.31 16.64 9.68
CA CYS A 34 -16.63 16.97 8.43
C CYS A 34 -16.44 15.71 7.56
N THR A 35 -17.28 15.52 6.54
CA THR A 35 -17.29 14.29 5.73
C THR A 35 -16.02 14.09 4.91
N ALA A 36 -15.32 15.17 4.54
CA ALA A 36 -14.07 15.08 3.78
C ALA A 36 -12.96 14.48 4.65
N CYS A 37 -12.72 15.06 5.83
CA CYS A 37 -11.66 14.59 6.73
C CYS A 37 -11.95 13.19 7.30
N ASN A 38 -13.22 12.86 7.55
CA ASN A 38 -13.57 11.51 7.98
C ASN A 38 -13.29 10.46 6.88
N ARG A 39 -13.59 10.78 5.62
CA ARG A 39 -13.24 9.88 4.50
C ARG A 39 -11.73 9.72 4.35
N ASP A 40 -11.00 10.82 4.40
CA ASP A 40 -9.53 10.78 4.30
C ASP A 40 -8.93 9.93 5.44
N LEU A 41 -9.51 10.00 6.65
CA LEU A 41 -9.12 9.16 7.78
C LEU A 41 -9.46 7.67 7.55
N ASP A 42 -10.65 7.36 7.05
CA ASP A 42 -11.05 5.99 6.72
C ASP A 42 -10.12 5.38 5.66
N ASP A 43 -9.75 6.15 4.62
CA ASP A 43 -8.83 5.72 3.57
C ASP A 43 -7.41 5.46 4.13
N LEU A 44 -6.96 6.29 5.08
CA LEU A 44 -5.69 6.09 5.79
C LEU A 44 -5.73 4.80 6.63
N HIS A 45 -6.78 4.56 7.40
CA HIS A 45 -6.93 3.32 8.17
C HIS A 45 -6.94 2.08 7.27
N ALA A 46 -7.68 2.11 6.17
CA ALA A 46 -7.70 0.99 5.21
C ALA A 46 -6.30 0.72 4.62
N THR A 47 -5.54 1.79 4.34
CA THR A 47 -4.15 1.67 3.87
C THR A 47 -3.26 1.03 4.94
N PHE A 48 -3.35 1.48 6.19
CA PHE A 48 -2.56 0.92 7.29
C PHE A 48 -2.93 -0.54 7.59
N GLU A 49 -4.21 -0.89 7.57
CA GLU A 49 -4.65 -2.29 7.70
C GLU A 49 -4.07 -3.17 6.59
N GLY A 50 -4.02 -2.67 5.34
CA GLY A 50 -3.37 -3.36 4.23
C GLY A 50 -1.88 -3.59 4.47
N LEU A 51 -1.17 -2.60 5.03
CA LEU A 51 0.24 -2.74 5.39
C LEU A 51 0.46 -3.75 6.51
N LEU A 52 -0.35 -3.69 7.58
CA LEU A 52 -0.31 -4.65 8.70
C LEU A 52 -0.57 -6.09 8.24
N GLN A 53 -1.42 -6.28 7.23
CA GLN A 53 -1.68 -7.61 6.65
C GLN A 53 -0.54 -8.10 5.74
N SER A 54 0.27 -7.19 5.21
CA SER A 54 1.42 -7.53 4.37
C SER A 54 2.66 -7.94 5.17
N GLU A 55 2.72 -7.57 6.45
CA GLU A 55 3.82 -7.92 7.33
C GLU A 55 3.77 -9.41 7.69
N SER A 56 4.91 -10.10 7.60
CA SER A 56 4.97 -11.52 7.94
C SER A 56 4.63 -11.71 9.42
N VAL A 57 3.65 -12.57 9.71
CA VAL A 57 3.23 -12.84 11.09
C VAL A 57 4.40 -13.46 11.86
N VAL A 58 5.08 -12.64 12.67
CA VAL A 58 6.12 -13.13 13.58
C VAL A 58 5.48 -14.16 14.51
N LYS A 59 5.94 -15.40 14.43
CA LYS A 59 5.42 -16.48 15.27
C LYS A 59 5.76 -16.16 16.74
N PRO A 60 4.77 -15.89 17.60
CA PRO A 60 5.06 -15.53 18.98
C PRO A 60 5.72 -16.71 19.70
N PRO A 61 6.60 -16.46 20.69
CA PRO A 61 7.19 -17.52 21.51
C PRO A 61 6.07 -18.38 22.12
N PRO A 62 6.23 -19.72 22.18
CA PRO A 62 5.15 -20.61 22.63
C PRO A 62 4.65 -20.29 24.05
N ARG A 63 5.53 -19.76 24.92
CA ARG A 63 5.20 -19.37 26.30
C ARG A 63 4.34 -18.10 26.39
N MET A 64 4.40 -17.22 25.40
CA MET A 64 3.68 -15.95 25.42
C MET A 64 2.17 -16.16 25.43
N ARG A 65 1.70 -17.19 24.71
CA ARG A 65 0.28 -17.59 24.72
C ARG A 65 -0.17 -17.97 26.14
N ASP A 66 0.58 -18.85 26.79
CA ASP A 66 0.23 -19.35 28.12
C ASP A 66 0.29 -18.24 29.18
N GLU A 67 1.27 -17.34 29.08
CA GLU A 67 1.37 -16.15 29.95
C GLU A 67 0.18 -15.20 29.78
N ILE A 68 -0.28 -14.96 28.55
CA ILE A 68 -1.47 -14.13 28.29
C ILE A 68 -2.73 -14.78 28.87
N PHE A 69 -2.94 -16.08 28.64
CA PHE A 69 -4.11 -16.78 29.19
C PHE A 69 -4.10 -16.81 30.71
N THR A 70 -2.93 -17.04 31.32
CA THR A 70 -2.78 -17.00 32.79
C THR A 70 -3.16 -15.62 33.33
N ARG A 71 -2.71 -14.53 32.70
CA ARG A 71 -3.09 -13.16 33.12
C ARG A 71 -4.58 -12.87 32.94
N ILE A 72 -5.21 -13.39 31.87
CA ILE A 72 -6.66 -13.23 31.66
C ILE A 72 -7.44 -13.97 32.75
N ASP A 73 -7.01 -15.19 33.12
CA ASP A 73 -7.65 -15.98 34.17
C ASP A 73 -7.45 -15.37 35.57
N ASP A 74 -6.28 -14.80 35.85
CA ASP A 74 -5.99 -14.08 37.09
C ASP A 74 -6.82 -12.79 37.21
N HIS A 75 -7.13 -12.16 36.07
CA HIS A 75 -8.07 -11.05 35.98
C HIS A 75 -9.49 -11.55 35.70
N ALA A 76 -10.01 -12.42 36.57
CA ALA A 76 -11.40 -12.87 36.54
C ALA A 76 -12.33 -11.68 36.29
N VAL A 77 -12.93 -11.66 35.09
CA VAL A 77 -13.83 -10.61 34.64
C VAL A 77 -14.99 -10.56 35.63
N VAL A 78 -15.02 -9.53 36.48
CA VAL A 78 -16.20 -9.22 37.30
C VAL A 78 -17.33 -9.02 36.30
N PRO A 79 -18.39 -9.84 36.32
CA PRO A 79 -19.50 -9.67 35.39
C PRO A 79 -20.08 -8.27 35.61
N VAL A 80 -19.88 -7.39 34.63
CA VAL A 80 -20.50 -6.07 34.60
C VAL A 80 -22.00 -6.32 34.63
N GLY A 81 -22.65 -5.89 35.71
CA GLY A 81 -24.08 -6.10 35.92
C GLY A 81 -24.86 -5.62 34.69
N ARG A 82 -25.77 -6.47 34.20
CA ARG A 82 -26.67 -6.21 33.07
C ARG A 82 -27.22 -4.78 33.14
N THR A 83 -26.74 -3.91 32.27
CA THR A 83 -27.42 -2.66 31.94
C THR A 83 -28.64 -3.01 31.10
N GLU A 84 -29.82 -2.66 31.60
CA GLU A 84 -31.09 -2.86 30.92
C GLU A 84 -31.08 -2.20 29.54
N THR A 85 -31.30 -3.03 28.52
CA THR A 85 -31.48 -2.61 27.13
C THR A 85 -32.78 -1.81 26.99
N VAL A 86 -32.67 -0.49 26.89
CA VAL A 86 -33.77 0.38 26.45
C VAL A 86 -33.95 0.18 24.95
N SER A 87 -35.02 -0.52 24.56
CA SER A 87 -35.40 -0.66 23.14
C SER A 87 -36.00 0.66 22.63
N SER A 88 -35.19 1.50 21.98
CA SER A 88 -35.70 2.61 21.18
C SER A 88 -36.18 2.08 19.83
N ARG A 89 -37.50 2.13 19.64
CA ARG A 89 -38.19 1.67 18.44
C ARG A 89 -38.36 2.86 17.50
N GLU A 90 -37.30 3.22 16.76
CA GLU A 90 -37.38 4.24 15.71
C GLU A 90 -37.52 3.61 14.33
N GLY A 91 -38.69 3.83 13.75
CA GLY A 91 -39.06 3.40 12.40
C GLY A 91 -38.24 4.15 11.35
N ARG A 92 -37.24 3.49 10.79
CA ARG A 92 -36.55 3.92 9.58
C ARG A 92 -37.28 3.38 8.35
N SER A 93 -38.00 4.25 7.66
CA SER A 93 -38.53 3.98 6.32
C SER A 93 -37.37 3.70 5.36
N GLN A 94 -37.25 2.45 4.91
CA GLN A 94 -36.24 2.07 3.92
C GLN A 94 -36.51 2.82 2.61
N PRO A 95 -35.51 3.52 2.03
CA PRO A 95 -35.67 4.15 0.74
C PRO A 95 -35.83 3.08 -0.35
N PRO A 96 -36.63 3.36 -1.39
CA PRO A 96 -36.91 2.40 -2.45
C PRO A 96 -35.63 2.02 -3.20
N THR A 97 -35.52 0.74 -3.57
CA THR A 97 -34.31 0.09 -4.07
C THR A 97 -33.70 0.72 -5.33
N TRP A 98 -34.46 1.51 -6.09
CA TRP A 98 -33.96 2.25 -7.26
C TRP A 98 -33.08 3.47 -6.87
N ALA A 99 -33.37 4.13 -5.74
CA ALA A 99 -32.57 5.25 -5.25
C ALA A 99 -31.17 4.81 -4.80
N ARG A 100 -31.04 3.56 -4.30
CA ARG A 100 -29.76 2.96 -3.91
C ARG A 100 -28.85 2.70 -5.11
N ARG A 101 -29.41 2.38 -6.29
CA ARG A 101 -28.63 2.16 -7.53
C ARG A 101 -28.14 3.47 -8.15
N VAL A 102 -28.96 4.52 -8.12
CA VAL A 102 -28.56 5.85 -8.61
C VAL A 102 -27.45 6.46 -7.75
N MET A 103 -27.51 6.29 -6.42
CA MET A 103 -26.47 6.80 -5.52
C MET A 103 -25.10 6.14 -5.75
N VAL A 104 -25.05 4.85 -6.06
CA VAL A 104 -23.78 4.14 -6.35
C VAL A 104 -23.15 4.67 -7.64
N VAL A 105 -23.93 4.91 -8.70
CA VAL A 105 -23.41 5.45 -9.97
C VAL A 105 -22.88 6.88 -9.80
N VAL A 106 -23.58 7.72 -9.03
CA VAL A 106 -23.14 9.10 -8.74
C VAL A 106 -21.89 9.13 -7.86
N ALA A 107 -21.78 8.23 -6.87
CA ALA A 107 -20.59 8.12 -6.02
C ALA A 107 -19.36 7.69 -6.80
N VAL A 108 -19.48 6.69 -7.68
CA VAL A 108 -18.36 6.22 -8.52
C VAL A 108 -17.92 7.32 -9.50
N ALA A 109 -18.86 8.04 -10.12
CA ALA A 109 -18.54 9.16 -11.00
C ALA A 109 -17.84 10.32 -10.26
N ALA A 110 -18.23 10.61 -9.01
CA ALA A 110 -17.58 11.64 -8.19
C ALA A 110 -16.16 11.23 -7.74
N CYS A 111 -15.93 9.96 -7.41
CA CYS A 111 -14.59 9.45 -7.09
C CYS A 111 -13.63 9.53 -8.30
N LEU A 112 -14.12 9.20 -9.50
CA LEU A 112 -13.30 9.29 -10.72
C LEU A 112 -12.93 10.74 -11.07
N VAL A 113 -13.82 11.71 -10.84
CA VAL A 113 -13.50 13.14 -11.04
C VAL A 113 -12.47 13.64 -10.01
N GLY A 114 -12.52 13.14 -8.77
CA GLY A 114 -11.54 13.47 -7.72
C GLY A 114 -10.13 12.97 -8.05
N ILE A 115 -10.01 11.71 -8.48
CA ILE A 115 -8.72 11.09 -8.85
C ILE A 115 -8.13 11.76 -10.10
N VAL A 116 -8.95 12.04 -11.12
CA VAL A 116 -8.50 12.76 -12.33
C VAL A 116 -8.02 14.18 -12.00
N ARG A 117 -8.66 14.85 -11.04
CA ARG A 117 -8.26 16.20 -10.62
C ARG A 117 -7.00 16.20 -9.76
N TRP A 118 -6.81 15.20 -8.89
CA TRP A 118 -5.58 15.04 -8.11
C TRP A 118 -4.36 14.74 -9.01
N ILE A 119 -4.54 13.90 -10.04
CA ILE A 119 -3.51 13.62 -11.05
C ILE A 119 -3.32 14.81 -12.00
N GLY A 120 -4.38 15.59 -12.28
CA GLY A 120 -4.37 16.65 -13.29
C GLY A 120 -3.96 18.05 -12.82
N THR A 121 -3.98 18.35 -11.51
CA THR A 121 -3.60 19.70 -11.01
C THR A 121 -2.22 19.77 -10.38
N GLY A 122 -1.50 18.65 -10.30
CA GLY A 122 -0.06 18.70 -10.10
C GLY A 122 0.60 19.12 -11.42
N THR A 123 0.73 20.42 -11.65
CA THR A 123 1.74 20.93 -12.58
C THR A 123 3.09 20.46 -12.04
N ALA A 124 3.53 19.30 -12.53
CA ALA A 124 4.86 18.76 -12.27
C ALA A 124 5.86 19.65 -13.01
N ASP A 125 6.15 20.82 -12.45
CA ASP A 125 7.18 21.72 -12.97
C ASP A 125 8.58 21.14 -12.73
N ASP A 126 8.73 20.05 -11.99
CA ASP A 126 9.98 19.33 -11.89
C ASP A 126 9.78 17.87 -11.39
N PRO A 127 9.82 16.86 -12.29
CA PRO A 127 9.77 15.45 -11.88
C PRO A 127 10.96 15.05 -11.00
N GLU A 128 12.09 15.74 -11.13
CA GLU A 128 13.30 15.51 -10.32
C GLU A 128 13.08 15.97 -8.88
N ALA A 129 12.45 17.14 -8.68
CA ALA A 129 12.07 17.61 -7.34
C ALA A 129 11.05 16.69 -6.66
N ALA A 130 10.09 16.14 -7.42
CA ALA A 130 9.14 15.15 -6.89
C ALA A 130 9.86 13.88 -6.41
N LEU A 131 10.80 13.36 -7.22
CA LEU A 131 11.61 12.19 -6.89
C LEU A 131 12.48 12.43 -5.64
N LEU A 132 13.16 13.58 -5.57
CA LEU A 132 14.01 13.96 -4.43
C LEU A 132 13.18 14.10 -3.14
N SER A 133 12.01 14.73 -3.21
CA SER A 133 11.12 14.87 -2.04
C SER A 133 10.58 13.53 -1.55
N TRP A 134 10.38 12.58 -2.46
CA TRP A 134 9.93 11.23 -2.15
C TRP A 134 11.05 10.42 -1.51
N GLN A 135 12.28 10.45 -2.07
CA GLN A 135 13.47 9.83 -1.47
C GLN A 135 13.70 10.33 -0.04
N GLN A 136 13.60 11.63 0.20
CA GLN A 136 13.72 12.20 1.56
C GLN A 136 12.65 11.73 2.54
N ARG A 137 11.44 11.40 2.06
CA ARG A 137 10.37 10.82 2.91
C ARG A 137 10.68 9.37 3.27
N ILE A 138 11.18 8.60 2.31
CA ILE A 138 11.61 7.20 2.50
C ILE A 138 12.74 7.14 3.53
N ASP A 139 13.79 7.94 3.37
CA ASP A 139 14.90 8.02 4.34
C ASP A 139 14.45 8.37 5.76
N ARG A 140 13.33 9.08 5.90
CA ARG A 140 12.76 9.47 7.19
C ARG A 140 11.98 8.33 7.83
N VAL A 141 11.29 7.52 7.01
CA VAL A 141 10.61 6.30 7.44
C VAL A 141 11.64 5.25 7.83
N ASP A 142 12.66 5.05 7.00
CA ASP A 142 13.72 4.07 7.21
C ASP A 142 14.47 4.30 8.54
N ARG A 143 14.87 5.55 8.80
CA ARG A 143 15.48 5.96 10.10
C ARG A 143 14.57 5.79 11.31
N ARG A 144 13.25 5.87 11.13
CA ARG A 144 12.29 5.69 12.22
C ARG A 144 11.97 4.22 12.48
N LEU A 145 11.88 3.42 11.42
CA LEU A 145 11.65 1.99 11.54
C LEU A 145 12.90 1.28 12.08
N ASN A 146 14.10 1.77 11.77
CA ASN A 146 15.39 1.30 12.32
C ASN A 146 15.51 -0.23 12.37
N THR A 147 14.81 -0.91 11.46
CA THR A 147 14.82 -2.34 11.24
C THR A 147 15.91 -2.58 10.21
N PRO A 148 17.04 -3.20 10.58
CA PRO A 148 18.19 -3.40 9.70
C PRO A 148 17.91 -4.27 8.46
N ASP A 149 16.69 -4.80 8.31
CA ASP A 149 16.39 -5.96 7.47
C ASP A 149 15.59 -5.62 6.19
N PHE A 150 15.29 -4.34 5.92
CA PHE A 150 14.56 -3.93 4.72
C PHE A 150 15.41 -3.05 3.81
N ARG A 151 15.41 -3.35 2.50
CA ARG A 151 16.03 -2.50 1.48
C ARG A 151 15.01 -2.13 0.41
N LEU A 152 14.70 -0.84 0.30
CA LEU A 152 13.76 -0.32 -0.68
C LEU A 152 14.50 0.38 -1.82
N VAL A 153 14.27 -0.07 -3.06
CA VAL A 153 14.82 0.51 -4.28
C VAL A 153 13.69 0.93 -5.20
N SER A 154 13.75 2.17 -5.67
CA SER A 154 12.81 2.68 -6.68
C SER A 154 13.50 2.84 -8.02
N LEU A 155 12.87 2.27 -9.04
CA LEU A 155 13.28 2.39 -10.42
C LEU A 155 12.24 3.18 -11.19
N LEU A 156 12.72 4.11 -12.01
CA LEU A 156 11.91 4.85 -12.96
C LEU A 156 12.36 4.44 -14.37
N ALA A 157 11.44 3.88 -15.16
CA ALA A 157 11.61 3.68 -16.59
C ALA A 157 10.84 4.74 -17.37
N GLU A 158 11.50 5.40 -18.32
CA GLU A 158 10.82 6.17 -19.34
C GLU A 158 10.40 5.24 -20.50
N ARG A 159 9.10 5.22 -20.81
CA ARG A 159 8.55 4.56 -22.00
C ARG A 159 8.18 5.60 -23.05
N PRO A 160 8.15 5.21 -24.33
CA PRO A 160 7.62 6.07 -25.40
C PRO A 160 6.18 6.59 -25.15
N HIS A 161 5.42 5.90 -24.30
CA HIS A 161 4.01 6.18 -24.03
C HIS A 161 3.69 6.50 -22.55
N GLY A 162 4.68 6.69 -21.69
CA GLY A 162 4.45 6.99 -20.27
C GLY A 162 5.67 6.71 -19.41
N SER A 163 5.57 6.91 -18.09
CA SER A 163 6.60 6.45 -17.14
C SER A 163 6.13 5.19 -16.43
N LEU A 164 7.02 4.24 -16.23
CA LEU A 164 6.80 3.08 -15.38
C LEU A 164 7.58 3.28 -14.08
N VAL A 165 6.86 3.41 -12.98
CA VAL A 165 7.47 3.44 -11.64
C VAL A 165 7.41 2.03 -11.08
N THR A 166 8.57 1.48 -10.72
CA THR A 166 8.71 0.17 -10.08
C THR A 166 9.36 0.35 -8.72
N HIS A 167 8.70 -0.15 -7.67
CA HIS A 167 9.25 -0.21 -6.32
C HIS A 167 9.62 -1.65 -5.99
N LEU A 168 10.81 -1.84 -5.45
CA LEU A 168 11.36 -3.12 -5.04
C LEU A 168 11.72 -3.06 -3.56
N LEU A 169 11.06 -3.86 -2.73
CA LEU A 169 11.39 -4.02 -1.32
C LEU A 169 11.96 -5.41 -1.13
N TYR A 170 13.23 -5.49 -0.75
CA TYR A 170 13.80 -6.75 -0.28
C TYR A 170 13.56 -6.87 1.23
N ASP A 171 12.92 -7.96 1.63
CA ASP A 171 12.75 -8.40 3.02
C ASP A 171 13.77 -9.51 3.30
N GLU A 172 14.77 -9.20 4.12
CA GLU A 172 15.85 -10.11 4.49
C GLU A 172 15.37 -11.28 5.36
N LEU A 173 14.29 -11.09 6.15
CA LEU A 173 13.77 -12.13 7.05
C LEU A 173 13.06 -13.24 6.29
N SER A 174 12.30 -12.87 5.25
CA SER A 174 11.58 -13.83 4.40
C SER A 174 12.39 -14.26 3.18
N ALA A 175 13.50 -13.57 2.88
CA ALA A 175 14.25 -13.71 1.63
C ALA A 175 13.35 -13.51 0.39
N GLN A 176 12.47 -12.51 0.47
CA GLN A 176 11.53 -12.16 -0.60
C GLN A 176 11.79 -10.77 -1.14
N LEU A 177 11.66 -10.62 -2.46
CA LEU A 177 11.63 -9.34 -3.15
C LEU A 177 10.19 -9.03 -3.53
N HIS A 178 9.63 -8.02 -2.89
CA HIS A 178 8.30 -7.51 -3.18
C HIS A 178 8.41 -6.47 -4.27
N VAL A 179 7.58 -6.60 -5.31
CA VAL A 179 7.58 -5.70 -6.45
C VAL A 179 6.22 -5.06 -6.62
N TRP A 180 6.20 -3.73 -6.70
CA TRP A 180 5.01 -2.95 -7.06
C TRP A 180 5.29 -2.12 -8.30
N LEU A 181 4.39 -2.21 -9.27
CA LEU A 181 4.47 -1.48 -10.52
C LEU A 181 3.24 -0.61 -10.70
N ALA A 182 3.44 0.66 -11.01
CA ALA A 182 2.35 1.53 -11.46
C ALA A 182 1.99 1.15 -12.91
N CYS A 183 0.80 0.60 -13.13
CA CYS A 183 0.32 0.16 -14.43
C CYS A 183 -0.63 1.24 -15.00
N ASP A 184 -0.18 2.03 -15.98
CA ASP A 184 -1.04 3.04 -16.63
C ASP A 184 -1.93 2.41 -17.71
N GLU A 185 -3.16 2.06 -17.32
CA GLU A 185 -4.19 1.52 -18.22
C GLU A 185 -4.55 2.46 -19.38
N ARG A 186 -4.29 3.77 -19.28
CA ARG A 186 -4.67 4.74 -20.32
C ARG A 186 -3.81 4.63 -21.58
N THR A 187 -2.61 4.08 -21.46
CA THR A 187 -1.67 3.98 -22.56
C THR A 187 -2.03 2.89 -23.56
N GLY A 188 -2.98 2.01 -23.21
CA GLY A 188 -3.34 0.84 -24.04
C GLY A 188 -2.17 -0.15 -24.24
N ALA A 189 -1.06 0.04 -23.50
CA ALA A 189 0.06 -0.87 -23.53
C ALA A 189 -0.35 -2.21 -22.89
N ALA A 190 0.24 -3.31 -23.38
CA ALA A 190 0.07 -4.62 -22.77
C ALA A 190 0.48 -4.55 -21.28
N THR A 191 -0.37 -5.04 -20.40
CA THR A 191 -0.07 -5.14 -18.98
C THR A 191 0.96 -6.24 -18.76
N PRO A 192 2.06 -5.98 -18.03
CA PRO A 192 3.03 -7.01 -17.75
C PRO A 192 2.38 -8.06 -16.84
N THR A 193 2.48 -9.32 -17.23
CA THR A 193 1.96 -10.47 -16.48
C THR A 193 3.07 -11.19 -15.72
N HIS A 194 4.32 -11.02 -16.13
CA HIS A 194 5.47 -11.70 -15.54
C HIS A 194 6.65 -10.74 -15.35
N LEU A 195 7.43 -11.04 -14.33
CA LEU A 195 8.66 -10.34 -13.97
C LEU A 195 9.82 -11.33 -13.89
N TRP A 196 10.95 -10.99 -14.51
CA TRP A 196 12.17 -11.79 -14.50
C TRP A 196 13.32 -11.00 -13.90
N LEU A 197 14.03 -11.60 -12.94
CA LEU A 197 15.31 -11.11 -12.46
C LEU A 197 16.41 -11.80 -13.25
N VAL A 198 17.27 -11.02 -13.89
CA VAL A 198 18.27 -11.52 -14.84
C VAL A 198 19.66 -11.07 -14.41
N ALA A 199 20.59 -12.01 -14.42
CA ALA A 199 22.01 -11.78 -14.16
C ALA A 199 22.70 -11.02 -15.32
N GLU A 200 23.93 -10.58 -15.08
CA GLU A 200 24.75 -9.90 -16.09
C GLU A 200 25.03 -10.78 -17.32
N ASP A 201 25.19 -12.09 -17.12
CA ASP A 201 25.40 -13.08 -18.19
C ASP A 201 24.12 -13.47 -18.95
N GLY A 202 22.98 -12.89 -18.58
CA GLY A 202 21.67 -13.17 -19.16
C GLY A 202 20.94 -14.37 -18.55
N GLN A 203 21.52 -15.05 -17.56
CA GLN A 203 20.84 -16.12 -16.83
C GLN A 203 19.64 -15.55 -16.05
N VAL A 204 18.49 -16.20 -16.16
CA VAL A 204 17.34 -15.93 -15.28
C VAL A 204 17.65 -16.46 -13.88
N ILE A 205 17.64 -15.56 -12.91
CA ILE A 205 17.86 -15.87 -11.49
C ILE A 205 16.54 -16.31 -10.85
N ALA A 206 15.49 -15.52 -11.05
CA ALA A 206 14.18 -15.75 -10.47
C ALA A 206 13.09 -15.14 -11.35
N THR A 207 11.86 -15.60 -11.17
CA THR A 207 10.68 -15.12 -11.89
C THR A 207 9.49 -15.02 -10.94
N ALA A 208 8.54 -14.15 -11.24
CA ALA A 208 7.28 -14.04 -10.53
C ALA A 208 6.14 -13.62 -11.45
N ASP A 209 4.96 -14.13 -11.14
CA ASP A 209 3.71 -13.69 -11.73
C ASP A 209 3.30 -12.34 -11.12
N LEU A 210 2.85 -11.43 -11.97
CA LEU A 210 2.31 -10.15 -11.57
C LEU A 210 0.79 -10.23 -11.47
N THR A 211 0.29 -10.03 -10.26
CA THR A 211 -1.14 -9.89 -9.99
C THR A 211 -1.56 -8.44 -10.23
N GLN A 212 -2.50 -8.23 -11.15
CA GLN A 212 -3.04 -6.91 -11.43
C GLN A 212 -4.08 -6.51 -10.39
N SER A 213 -3.88 -5.33 -9.78
CA SER A 213 -4.81 -4.66 -8.87
C SER A 213 -4.83 -3.17 -9.23
N SER A 214 -5.62 -2.82 -10.25
CA SER A 214 -5.71 -1.47 -10.82
C SER A 214 -5.68 -0.36 -9.76
N PRO A 215 -4.75 0.63 -9.84
CA PRO A 215 -3.81 0.92 -10.94
C PRO A 215 -2.43 0.24 -10.81
N TRP A 216 -2.29 -0.76 -9.94
CA TRP A 216 -1.01 -1.38 -9.60
C TRP A 216 -0.92 -2.80 -10.14
N CYS A 217 0.31 -3.25 -10.34
CA CYS A 217 0.63 -4.66 -10.52
C CYS A 217 1.60 -5.06 -9.41
N PHE A 218 1.40 -6.23 -8.80
CA PHE A 218 2.17 -6.70 -7.65
C PHE A 218 2.77 -8.08 -7.92
N GLY A 219 4.01 -8.30 -7.52
CA GLY A 219 4.66 -9.62 -7.57
C GLY A 219 5.49 -9.89 -6.32
N LEU A 220 5.64 -11.17 -5.99
CA LEU A 220 6.53 -11.66 -4.95
C LEU A 220 7.53 -12.62 -5.57
N ILE A 221 8.81 -12.39 -5.32
CA ILE A 221 9.89 -13.24 -5.82
C ILE A 221 10.65 -13.78 -4.62
N ASP A 222 10.69 -15.10 -4.48
CA ASP A 222 11.60 -15.74 -3.53
C ASP A 222 13.02 -15.62 -4.08
N ILE A 223 13.90 -14.89 -3.39
CA ILE A 223 15.29 -14.70 -3.80
C ILE A 223 16.25 -14.76 -2.60
N SER A 224 17.21 -15.68 -2.69
CA SER A 224 18.27 -15.78 -1.69
C SER A 224 19.25 -14.60 -1.82
N GLN A 225 19.75 -14.08 -0.69
CA GLN A 225 20.77 -13.01 -0.66
C GLN A 225 21.95 -13.18 -1.64
N PRO A 226 22.63 -14.34 -1.75
CA PRO A 226 23.74 -14.49 -2.69
C PRO A 226 23.33 -14.28 -4.14
N ASP A 227 22.08 -14.59 -4.49
CA ASP A 227 21.54 -14.38 -5.83
C ASP A 227 21.10 -12.93 -6.05
N LEU A 228 20.70 -12.21 -4.99
CA LEU A 228 20.33 -10.80 -5.07
C LEU A 228 21.49 -9.95 -5.62
N HIS A 229 22.72 -10.21 -5.19
CA HIS A 229 23.92 -9.51 -5.70
C HIS A 229 24.24 -9.82 -7.17
N ARG A 230 23.67 -10.90 -7.73
CA ARG A 230 23.84 -11.26 -9.13
C ARG A 230 22.81 -10.58 -10.02
N VAL A 231 21.74 -10.02 -9.44
CA VAL A 231 20.67 -9.36 -10.19
C VAL A 231 21.20 -8.10 -10.83
N HIS A 232 21.24 -8.09 -12.16
CA HIS A 232 21.71 -6.94 -12.95
C HIS A 232 20.55 -6.23 -13.65
N ARG A 233 19.47 -6.95 -13.96
CA ARG A 233 18.33 -6.41 -14.70
C ARG A 233 17.01 -7.02 -14.22
N LEU A 234 15.96 -6.22 -14.36
CA LEU A 234 14.58 -6.64 -14.23
C LEU A 234 13.90 -6.55 -15.60
N LEU A 235 13.28 -7.65 -16.04
CA LEU A 235 12.51 -7.71 -17.27
C LEU A 235 11.03 -7.86 -16.96
N LEU A 236 10.20 -7.17 -17.74
CA LEU A 236 8.75 -7.28 -17.67
C LEU A 236 8.23 -7.80 -19.00
N THR A 237 7.37 -8.81 -18.97
CA THR A 237 6.81 -9.46 -20.17
C THR A 237 5.31 -9.71 -20.02
N ASP A 238 4.62 -9.86 -21.14
CA ASP A 238 3.24 -10.35 -21.28
C ASP A 238 3.20 -11.85 -21.59
N GLU A 239 4.04 -12.64 -20.91
CA GLU A 239 4.14 -14.08 -21.13
C GLU A 239 2.80 -14.76 -20.79
N GLU A 240 2.42 -15.76 -21.59
CA GLU A 240 1.19 -16.54 -21.38
C GLU A 240 1.47 -17.84 -20.61
N ASP A 241 2.70 -18.36 -20.73
CA ASP A 241 3.13 -19.60 -20.07
C ASP A 241 3.88 -19.28 -18.76
N PRO A 242 3.27 -19.53 -17.59
CA PRO A 242 3.91 -19.30 -16.29
C PRO A 242 5.04 -20.30 -15.99
N THR A 243 5.18 -21.35 -16.79
CA THR A 243 6.23 -22.37 -16.61
C THR A 243 7.49 -22.09 -17.42
N ALA A 244 7.51 -21.01 -18.21
CA ALA A 244 8.67 -20.64 -18.98
C ALA A 244 9.89 -20.36 -18.07
N THR A 245 11.02 -20.97 -18.39
CA THR A 245 12.28 -20.78 -17.63
C THR A 245 13.09 -19.58 -18.12
N ALA A 246 12.67 -18.99 -19.24
CA ALA A 246 13.26 -17.81 -19.86
C ALA A 246 12.18 -17.04 -20.63
N PRO A 247 12.30 -15.71 -20.75
CA PRO A 247 11.33 -14.92 -21.51
C PRO A 247 11.33 -15.36 -22.98
N SER A 248 10.19 -15.83 -23.47
CA SER A 248 10.04 -16.26 -24.87
C SER A 248 9.67 -15.06 -25.77
N LYS A 249 8.96 -14.09 -25.20
CA LYS A 249 8.60 -12.83 -25.84
C LYS A 249 9.67 -11.76 -25.62
N LYS A 250 9.70 -10.78 -26.53
CA LYS A 250 10.53 -9.59 -26.35
C LYS A 250 10.06 -8.86 -25.07
N PRO A 251 10.96 -8.48 -24.15
CA PRO A 251 10.56 -7.77 -22.94
C PRO A 251 9.86 -6.46 -23.30
N LEU A 252 8.75 -6.20 -22.62
CA LEU A 252 8.04 -4.92 -22.64
C LEU A 252 8.93 -3.82 -22.07
N GLU A 253 9.69 -4.17 -21.03
CA GLU A 253 10.63 -3.27 -20.38
C GLU A 253 11.87 -4.02 -19.91
N SER A 254 13.02 -3.34 -19.93
CA SER A 254 14.27 -3.83 -19.35
C SER A 254 14.86 -2.74 -18.46
N LEU A 255 14.74 -2.92 -17.15
CA LEU A 255 15.23 -2.00 -16.14
C LEU A 255 16.61 -2.44 -15.65
N PRO A 256 17.65 -1.61 -15.78
CA PRO A 256 18.92 -1.89 -15.11
C PRO A 256 18.74 -1.81 -13.59
N LEU A 257 19.25 -2.79 -12.88
CA LEU A 257 19.27 -2.84 -11.43
C LEU A 257 20.70 -2.68 -10.95
N ARG A 258 20.91 -1.71 -10.07
CA ARG A 258 22.13 -1.60 -9.26
C ARG A 258 21.70 -1.64 -7.81
N LEU A 259 21.81 -2.82 -7.20
CA LEU A 259 21.61 -3.00 -5.78
C LEU A 259 22.97 -2.72 -5.13
N GLU A 260 23.13 -1.53 -4.55
CA GLU A 260 24.29 -1.18 -3.73
C GLU A 260 24.14 -1.68 -2.28
#